data_AF-A0A226MCU7-F1
#
_entry.id   AF-A0A226MCU7-F1
#
_cell.length_a   1.000
_cell.length_b   1.000
_cell.length_c   1.000
_cell.angle_alpha   90.00
_cell.angle_beta   90.00
_cell.angle_gamma   90.00
#
_symmetry.space_group_name_H-M   'P 1'
#
loop_
_entity.id
_entity.type
_entity.pdbx_description
1 polymer ?
#
loop_
_entity_poly.entity_id
_entity_poly.type
_entity_poly.pdbx_seq_one_letter_code
_entity_poly.pdbx_strand_id
1 'polypeptide(L)'
;MRALLSFTVLALLLLVHGSQAVYVQDGNVKFSLESVKKLKELMDENKVINPRMVASKASKPNYSPCQDKDLPEEFQPVCKREDADAIFQRLCM
;
A
#
# COMPACT_ATOMS: atom_id res chain seq x y z
N MET A 1 -3.63 -43.04 3.19
CA MET A 1 -4.44 -41.97 3.82
C MET A 1 -3.66 -41.15 4.86
N ARG A 2 -3.03 -41.76 5.88
CA ARG A 2 -2.28 -41.02 6.91
C ARG A 2 -1.05 -40.24 6.40
N ALA A 3 -0.29 -40.82 5.47
CA ALA A 3 0.85 -40.14 4.87
C ALA A 3 0.43 -38.90 4.05
N LEU A 4 -0.66 -38.99 3.28
CA LEU A 4 -1.21 -37.87 2.52
C LEU A 4 -1.63 -36.73 3.45
N LEU A 5 -2.32 -37.05 4.55
CA LEU A 5 -2.69 -36.07 5.59
C LEU A 5 -1.45 -35.40 6.21
N SER A 6 -0.39 -36.17 6.45
CA SER A 6 0.88 -35.64 6.98
C SER A 6 1.54 -34.68 5.99
N PHE A 7 1.57 -35.01 4.71
CA PHE A 7 2.13 -34.14 3.67
C PHE A 7 1.32 -32.85 3.51
N THR A 8 -0.01 -32.93 3.52
CA THR A 8 -0.87 -31.74 3.45
C THR A 8 -0.68 -30.82 4.65
N VAL A 9 -0.56 -31.38 5.86
CA VAL A 9 -0.30 -30.60 7.07
C VAL A 9 1.07 -29.90 7.01
N LEU A 10 2.11 -30.63 6.58
CA LEU A 10 3.45 -30.05 6.44
C LEU A 10 3.49 -28.94 5.38
N ALA A 11 2.82 -29.13 4.24
CA ALA A 11 2.73 -28.11 3.20
C ALA A 11 2.02 -26.84 3.68
N LEU A 12 0.92 -26.97 4.44
CA LEU A 12 0.20 -25.84 5.02
C LEU A 12 1.05 -25.07 6.03
N LEU A 13 1.80 -25.77 6.89
CA LEU A 13 2.71 -25.14 7.85
C LEU A 13 3.83 -24.34 7.15
N LEU A 14 4.42 -24.90 6.10
CA LEU A 14 5.44 -24.22 5.30
C LEU A 14 4.89 -22.98 4.59
N LEU A 15 3.68 -23.05 4.04
CA LEU A 15 3.00 -21.92 3.41
C LEU A 15 2.74 -20.77 4.40
N VAL A 16 2.22 -21.09 5.60
CA VAL A 16 1.94 -20.11 6.65
C VAL A 16 3.21 -19.43 7.14
N HIS A 17 4.31 -20.18 7.27
CA HIS A 17 5.59 -19.62 7.72
C HIS A 17 6.28 -18.80 6.63
N GLY A 18 6.03 -19.10 5.35
CA GLY A 18 6.55 -18.34 4.22
C GLY A 18 5.84 -17.00 4.00
N SER A 19 4.58 -16.86 4.41
CA SER A 19 3.81 -15.61 4.29
C SER A 19 4.00 -14.72 5.51
N GLN A 20 5.19 -14.16 5.70
CA GLN A 20 5.39 -13.14 6.74
C GLN A 20 4.99 -11.77 6.18
N ALA A 21 3.98 -11.14 6.79
CA ALA A 21 3.59 -9.77 6.45
C ALA A 21 4.74 -8.82 6.82
N VAL A 22 5.22 -8.07 5.82
CA VAL A 22 6.25 -7.04 6.00
C VAL A 22 5.57 -5.70 6.26
N TYR A 23 6.11 -4.96 7.22
CA TYR A 23 5.63 -3.64 7.59
C TYR A 23 6.67 -2.59 7.26
N VAL A 24 6.21 -1.45 6.76
CA VAL A 24 6.99 -0.24 6.56
C VAL A 24 6.73 0.67 7.75
N GLN A 25 7.78 1.21 8.36
CA GLN A 25 7.68 2.13 9.50
C GLN A 25 8.12 3.53 9.08
N ASP A 26 7.27 4.53 9.31
CA ASP A 26 7.60 5.95 9.19
C ASP A 26 7.38 6.61 10.56
N GLY A 27 8.48 6.86 11.28
CA GLY A 27 8.43 7.33 12.66
C GLY A 27 7.67 6.36 13.59
N ASN A 28 6.53 6.81 14.12
CA ASN A 28 5.71 6.07 15.08
C ASN A 28 4.54 5.31 14.45
N VAL A 29 4.36 5.40 13.14
CA VAL A 29 3.30 4.70 12.41
C VAL A 29 3.87 3.56 11.57
N LYS A 30 3.13 2.45 11.48
CA LYS A 30 3.49 1.26 10.73
C LYS A 30 2.39 0.95 9.73
N PHE A 31 2.79 0.59 8.52
CA PHE A 31 1.89 0.27 7.41
C PHE A 31 2.23 -1.11 6.88
N SER A 32 1.22 -1.90 6.52
CA SER A 32 1.47 -3.10 5.73
C SER A 32 2.05 -2.72 4.37
N LEU A 33 2.97 -3.56 3.85
CA LEU A 33 3.51 -3.37 2.50
C LEU A 33 2.38 -3.35 1.44
N GLU A 34 1.31 -4.11 1.68
CA GLU A 34 0.12 -4.14 0.83
C GLU A 34 -0.60 -2.79 0.80
N SER A 35 -0.77 -2.12 1.94
CA SER A 35 -1.37 -0.79 2.01
C SER A 35 -0.48 0.26 1.32
N VAL A 36 0.83 0.19 1.49
CA VAL A 36 1.77 1.09 0.78
C VAL A 36 1.74 0.85 -0.74
N LYS A 37 1.62 -0.41 -1.18
CA LYS A 37 1.47 -0.73 -2.60
C LYS A 37 0.18 -0.15 -3.18
N LYS A 38 -0.95 -0.28 -2.48
CA LYS A 38 -2.24 0.33 -2.88
C LYS A 38 -2.13 1.86 -2.94
N LEU A 39 -1.49 2.49 -1.96
CA LEU A 39 -1.22 3.92 -1.97
C LEU A 39 -0.43 4.33 -3.23
N LYS A 40 0.61 3.58 -3.59
CA LYS A 40 1.39 3.84 -4.80
C LYS A 40 0.54 3.70 -6.07
N GLU A 41 -0.29 2.66 -6.16
CA GLU A 41 -1.24 2.47 -7.27
C GLU A 41 -2.23 3.64 -7.40
N LEU A 42 -2.75 4.16 -6.27
CA LEU A 42 -3.63 5.33 -6.25
C LEU A 42 -2.92 6.59 -6.73
N MET A 43 -1.68 6.82 -6.29
CA MET A 43 -0.90 8.00 -6.66
C MET A 43 -0.42 7.95 -8.11
N ASP A 44 -0.06 6.77 -8.59
CA ASP A 44 0.35 6.48 -9.96
C ASP A 44 -0.83 6.32 -10.92
N GLU A 45 -2.08 6.39 -10.43
CA GLU A 45 -3.26 6.30 -11.28
C GLU A 45 -3.18 7.38 -12.37
N ASN A 46 -2.85 6.89 -13.55
CA ASN A 46 -2.49 7.69 -14.69
C ASN A 46 -3.77 8.12 -15.39
N LYS A 47 -4.16 9.39 -15.20
CA LYS A 47 -5.26 9.96 -15.97
C LYS A 47 -4.69 10.42 -17.31
N VAL A 48 -5.19 9.82 -18.40
CA VAL A 48 -4.90 10.30 -19.75
C VAL A 48 -5.53 11.70 -19.88
N ILE A 49 -4.70 12.74 -19.91
CA ILE A 49 -5.16 14.12 -20.13
C ILE A 49 -5.35 14.36 -21.62
N ASN A 50 -4.44 13.82 -22.46
CA ASN A 50 -4.58 13.73 -23.90
C ASN A 50 -3.79 12.51 -24.44
N PRO A 51 -3.97 12.08 -25.71
CA PRO A 51 -3.28 10.90 -26.25
C PRO A 51 -1.75 10.95 -26.23
N ARG A 52 -1.16 12.14 -26.03
CA ARG A 52 0.29 12.39 -25.94
C ARG A 52 0.76 12.72 -24.51
N MET A 53 -0.14 12.76 -23.53
CA MET A 53 0.16 13.22 -22.17
C MET A 53 -0.62 12.41 -21.14
N VAL A 54 0.12 11.59 -20.41
CA VAL A 54 -0.34 10.82 -19.26
C VAL A 54 0.18 11.52 -18.01
N ALA A 55 -0.72 11.87 -17.09
CA ALA A 55 -0.35 12.51 -15.85
C ALA A 55 -0.83 11.65 -14.67
N SER A 56 0.07 11.37 -13.73
CA SER A 56 -0.25 10.70 -12.47
C SER A 56 -1.12 11.62 -11.60
N LYS A 57 -2.00 11.06 -10.77
CA LYS A 57 -2.75 11.85 -9.77
C LYS A 57 -1.80 12.67 -8.89
N ALA A 58 -0.66 12.11 -8.53
CA ALA A 58 0.41 12.79 -7.77
C ALA A 58 0.96 14.07 -8.44
N SER A 59 0.86 14.20 -9.76
CA SER A 59 1.35 15.39 -10.49
C SER A 59 0.35 16.56 -10.51
N LYS A 60 -0.89 16.35 -10.02
CA LYS A 60 -1.91 17.40 -10.02
C LYS A 60 -1.70 18.36 -8.85
N PRO A 61 -1.73 19.69 -9.10
CA PRO A 61 -1.74 20.65 -8.01
C PRO A 61 -3.00 20.42 -7.16
N ASN A 62 -2.82 20.31 -5.84
CA ASN A 62 -3.86 20.07 -4.82
C ASN A 62 -4.42 18.64 -4.73
N TYR A 63 -3.78 17.63 -5.32
CA TYR A 63 -4.15 16.24 -5.02
C TYR A 63 -3.62 15.83 -3.64
N SER A 64 -4.52 15.40 -2.75
CA SER A 64 -4.18 14.77 -1.49
C SER A 64 -4.80 13.37 -1.42
N PRO A 65 -4.02 12.30 -1.15
CA PRO A 65 -4.54 10.94 -0.99
C PRO A 65 -5.64 10.84 0.08
N CYS A 66 -5.65 11.75 1.07
CA CYS A 66 -6.62 11.77 2.16
C CYS A 66 -8.07 12.01 1.76
N GLN A 67 -8.30 12.51 0.54
CA GLN A 67 -9.63 12.71 -0.02
C GLN A 67 -10.09 11.52 -0.87
N ASP A 68 -9.19 10.56 -1.13
CA ASP A 68 -9.46 9.40 -1.96
C ASP A 68 -10.20 8.33 -1.13
N LYS A 69 -11.31 7.81 -1.66
CA LYS A 69 -12.14 6.81 -0.96
C LYS A 69 -11.47 5.45 -0.90
N ASP A 70 -10.55 5.21 -1.83
CA ASP A 70 -9.83 3.95 -1.93
C ASP A 70 -8.55 3.94 -1.07
N LEU A 71 -8.27 5.04 -0.34
CA LEU A 71 -7.13 5.13 0.57
C LEU A 71 -7.28 4.09 1.72
N PRO A 72 -6.28 3.23 1.94
CA PRO A 72 -6.32 2.27 3.04
C PRO A 72 -6.49 2.94 4.41
N GLU A 73 -7.33 2.35 5.27
CA GLU A 73 -7.66 2.91 6.59
C GLU A 73 -6.43 3.12 7.49
N GLU A 74 -5.36 2.35 7.27
CA GLU A 74 -4.07 2.48 7.96
C GLU A 74 -3.46 3.90 7.82
N PHE A 75 -3.82 4.66 6.78
CA PHE A 75 -3.33 6.02 6.54
C PHE A 75 -4.19 7.14 7.17
N GLN A 76 -5.35 6.81 7.75
CA GLN A 76 -6.20 7.81 8.42
C GLN A 76 -5.47 8.61 9.52
N PRO A 77 -4.57 8.02 10.34
CA PRO A 77 -3.76 8.78 11.29
C PRO A 77 -2.79 9.75 10.61
N VAL A 78 -2.28 9.43 9.41
CA VAL A 78 -1.38 10.31 8.64
C VAL A 78 -2.13 11.54 8.16
N CYS A 79 -3.37 11.39 7.70
CA CYS A 79 -4.21 12.49 7.23
C CYS A 79 -4.53 13.56 8.28
N LYS A 80 -4.32 13.27 9.56
CA LYS A 80 -4.52 14.22 10.67
C LYS A 80 -3.26 15.03 10.98
N ARG A 81 -2.12 14.70 10.36
CA ARG A 81 -0.84 15.37 10.58
C ARG A 81 -0.63 16.46 9.54
N GLU A 82 0.07 17.52 9.94
CA GLU A 82 0.42 18.62 9.03
C GLU A 82 1.46 18.20 7.97
N ASP A 83 2.28 17.19 8.27
CA ASP A 83 3.30 16.65 7.38
C ASP A 83 2.81 15.44 6.53
N ALA A 84 1.49 15.28 6.38
CA ALA A 84 0.88 14.16 5.66
C ALA A 84 1.42 14.00 4.24
N ASP A 85 1.49 15.09 3.46
CA ASP A 85 1.95 15.06 2.07
C ASP A 85 3.40 14.59 1.96
N ALA A 86 4.26 15.01 2.89
CA ALA A 86 5.66 14.58 2.94
C ALA A 86 5.78 13.09 3.32
N ILE A 87 4.91 12.59 4.21
CA ILE A 87 4.86 11.16 4.55
C ILE A 87 4.43 10.34 3.33
N PHE A 88 3.37 10.75 2.62
CA PHE A 88 2.91 10.05 1.43
C PHE A 88 3.97 10.04 0.32
N GLN A 89 4.69 11.14 0.11
CA GLN A 89 5.82 11.18 -0.82
C GLN A 89 6.93 10.19 -0.43
N ARG A 90 7.30 10.10 0.85
CA ARG A 90 8.32 9.15 1.32
C ARG A 90 7.90 7.69 1.17
N LEU A 91 6.61 7.40 1.34
CA LEU A 91 6.09 6.03 1.22
C LEU A 91 5.92 5.57 -0.23
N CYS A 92 5.80 6.50 -1.18
CA CYS A 92 5.57 6.19 -2.60
C CYS A 92 6.81 6.32 -3.50
N MET A 93 7.88 6.94 -3.01
CA MET A 93 9.21 6.94 -3.66
C MET A 93 9.93 5.61 -3.43
#